data_AF-A0A841XN31-F1
#
_entry.id   AF-A0A841XN31-F1
#
_cell.length_a   1.000
_cell.length_b   1.000
_cell.length_c   1.000
_cell.angle_alpha   90.00
_cell.angle_beta   90.00
_cell.angle_gamma   90.00
#
_symmetry.space_group_name_H-M   'P 1'
#
loop_
_entity.id
_entity.type
_entity.pdbx_description
1 polymer ?
#
loop_
_entity_poly.entity_id
_entity_poly.type
_entity_poly.pdbx_seq_one_letter_code
_entity_poly.pdbx_strand_id
1 'polypeptide(L)'
;MYNVDTTKGLNQRIEAGTYEVFINNMSEEALPSGKEFISVDILTRNDVQQPFQDRQFKERLWMKKDGTGYVLALLGSIKKAFGNEGEFNYSSFAEMREDFLRKPFQVKIDWVTTKNEATGKEYTNLNFLEVNPTALPALNHQFTAKQQPHEPLNITDNDLPF
;
A
#
# COMPACT_ATOMS: atom_id res chain seq x y z
N MET A 1 20.43 -20.28 17.12
CA MET A 1 20.11 -18.91 16.65
C MET A 1 18.86 -19.01 15.78
N TYR A 2 17.75 -18.40 16.21
CA TYR A 2 16.54 -18.29 15.38
C TYR A 2 16.73 -17.11 14.43
N ASN A 3 17.10 -17.39 13.18
CA ASN A 3 17.05 -16.40 12.12
C ASN A 3 15.58 -16.19 11.74
N VAL A 4 14.94 -15.18 12.34
CA VAL A 4 13.65 -14.71 11.86
C VAL A 4 13.94 -13.94 10.57
N ASP A 5 13.73 -14.63 9.46
CA ASP A 5 13.70 -14.04 8.13
C ASP A 5 12.49 -13.10 8.05
N THR A 6 12.72 -11.81 8.31
CA THR A 6 11.68 -10.77 8.30
C THR A 6 11.17 -10.45 6.88
N THR A 7 11.69 -11.12 5.85
CA THR A 7 11.24 -10.96 4.45
C THR A 7 10.14 -11.95 4.06
N LYS A 8 9.94 -13.04 4.82
CA LYS A 8 9.01 -14.12 4.50
C LYS A 8 7.52 -13.77 4.50
N GLY A 9 7.14 -12.58 4.99
CA GLY A 9 5.73 -12.22 5.16
C GLY A 9 5.13 -11.19 4.20
N LEU A 10 5.93 -10.45 3.41
CA LEU A 10 5.44 -9.16 2.88
C LEU A 10 5.60 -8.92 1.38
N ASN A 11 6.39 -9.72 0.68
CA ASN A 11 6.64 -9.53 -0.75
C ASN A 11 6.43 -10.84 -1.47
N GLN A 12 5.17 -11.15 -1.79
CA GLN A 12 4.83 -12.16 -2.77
C GLN A 12 5.28 -11.62 -4.15
N ARG A 13 6.60 -11.61 -4.37
CA ARG A 13 7.34 -10.80 -5.34
C ARG A 13 6.66 -10.88 -6.71
N ILE A 14 6.00 -9.79 -7.08
CA ILE A 14 5.59 -9.55 -8.47
C ILE A 14 6.82 -9.10 -9.25
N GLU A 15 6.91 -9.43 -10.53
CA GLU A 15 8.05 -9.02 -11.34
C GLU A 15 8.04 -7.51 -11.60
N ALA A 16 9.20 -6.94 -11.90
CA ALA A 16 9.28 -5.55 -12.34
C ALA A 16 8.42 -5.36 -13.60
N GLY A 17 7.70 -4.25 -13.67
CA GLY A 17 6.74 -4.02 -14.75
C GLY A 17 5.75 -2.91 -14.46
N THR A 18 4.82 -2.71 -15.38
CA THR A 18 3.74 -1.73 -15.25
C THR A 18 2.43 -2.44 -14.98
N TYR A 19 1.71 -1.98 -13.94
CA TYR A 19 0.50 -2.61 -13.44
C TYR A 19 -0.62 -1.61 -13.24
N GLU A 20 -1.84 -2.04 -13.53
CA GLU A 20 -3.07 -1.37 -13.11
C GLU A 20 -3.44 -1.88 -11.71
N VAL A 21 -3.46 -0.97 -10.75
CA VAL A 21 -3.58 -1.29 -9.32
C VAL A 21 -4.56 -0.35 -8.63
N PHE A 22 -4.88 -0.66 -7.37
CA PHE A 22 -5.52 0.26 -6.45
C PHE A 22 -5.03 -0.04 -5.02
N ILE A 23 -5.16 0.95 -4.12
CA ILE A 23 -4.89 0.75 -2.70
C ILE A 23 -6.11 0.08 -2.06
N ASN A 24 -5.90 -1.10 -1.50
CA ASN A 24 -6.92 -1.90 -0.82
C ASN A 24 -7.09 -1.47 0.64
N ASN A 25 -5.99 -1.12 1.29
CA ASN A 25 -5.97 -0.69 2.69
C ASN A 25 -4.73 0.18 2.98
N MET A 26 -4.83 1.06 3.98
CA MET A 26 -3.69 1.74 4.57
C MET A 26 -3.82 1.73 6.09
N SER A 27 -2.70 1.51 6.79
CA SER A 27 -2.63 1.47 8.26
C SER A 27 -1.38 2.17 8.78
N GLU A 28 -1.51 2.82 9.93
CA GLU A 28 -0.36 3.26 10.73
C GLU A 28 0.15 2.06 11.55
N GLU A 29 1.43 1.75 11.40
CA GLU A 29 2.08 0.62 12.07
C GLU A 29 3.42 1.04 12.68
N ALA A 30 3.90 0.26 13.65
CA ALA A 30 5.21 0.47 14.26
C ALA A 30 5.99 -0.83 14.35
N LEU A 31 7.30 -0.76 14.10
CA LEU A 31 8.20 -1.86 14.43
C LEU A 31 8.25 -2.08 15.96
N PRO A 32 8.65 -3.28 16.44
CA PRO A 32 8.91 -3.50 17.87
C PRO A 32 9.92 -2.51 18.48
N SER A 33 10.78 -1.91 17.64
CA SER A 33 11.71 -0.85 18.05
C SER A 33 11.07 0.53 18.21
N GLY A 34 9.74 0.67 18.03
CA GLY A 34 9.01 1.93 18.08
C GLY A 34 9.12 2.79 16.82
N LYS A 35 9.67 2.27 15.71
CA LYS A 35 9.77 3.03 14.45
C LYS A 35 8.46 2.92 13.68
N GLU A 36 7.75 4.04 13.57
CA GLU A 36 6.47 4.15 12.87
C GLU A 36 6.62 4.21 11.34
N PHE A 37 5.62 3.69 10.63
CA PHE A 37 5.49 3.73 9.18
C PHE A 37 4.03 3.60 8.76
N ILE A 38 3.69 4.08 7.57
CA ILE A 38 2.40 3.78 6.94
C ILE A 38 2.57 2.52 6.11
N SER A 39 1.78 1.49 6.40
CA SER A 39 1.65 0.30 5.57
C SER A 39 0.59 0.55 4.50
N VAL A 40 0.95 0.35 3.24
CA VAL A 40 0.05 0.49 2.10
C VAL A 40 -0.15 -0.88 1.46
N ASP A 41 -1.36 -1.41 1.56
CA ASP A 41 -1.78 -2.67 0.91
C ASP A 41 -2.29 -2.36 -0.49
N ILE A 42 -1.63 -2.93 -1.50
CA ILE A 42 -1.90 -2.65 -2.91
C ILE A 42 -2.31 -3.95 -3.59
N LEU A 43 -3.34 -3.88 -4.44
CA LEU A 43 -3.84 -4.99 -5.22
C LEU A 43 -3.70 -4.68 -6.71
N THR A 44 -3.19 -5.65 -7.47
CA THR A 44 -3.33 -5.65 -8.92
C THR A 44 -4.77 -5.94 -9.31
N ARG A 45 -5.26 -5.21 -10.30
CA ARG A 45 -6.62 -5.35 -10.83
C ARG A 45 -6.81 -6.67 -11.55
N ASN A 46 -7.86 -7.41 -11.20
CA ASN A 46 -8.22 -8.69 -11.83
C ASN A 46 -9.19 -8.52 -13.02
N ASP A 47 -9.74 -7.32 -13.18
CA ASP A 47 -10.59 -6.91 -14.31
C ASP A 47 -9.78 -6.40 -15.51
N VAL A 48 -8.46 -6.28 -15.39
CA VAL A 48 -7.54 -5.83 -16.46
C VAL A 48 -6.64 -6.99 -16.86
N GLN A 49 -6.51 -7.27 -18.16
CA GLN A 49 -5.58 -8.29 -18.66
C GLN A 49 -4.11 -7.84 -18.46
N GLN A 50 -3.46 -8.39 -17.43
CA GLN A 50 -2.08 -8.08 -17.05
C GLN A 50 -1.47 -9.29 -16.31
N PRO A 51 -0.14 -9.40 -16.17
CA PRO A 51 0.45 -10.42 -15.31
C PRO A 51 0.13 -10.17 -13.83
N PHE A 52 0.19 -11.22 -13.02
CA PHE A 52 -0.03 -11.14 -11.57
C PHE A 52 -1.38 -10.52 -11.17
N GLN A 53 -2.48 -10.80 -11.87
CA GLN A 53 -3.83 -10.38 -11.45
C GLN A 53 -4.18 -10.87 -10.03
N ASP A 54 -4.98 -10.09 -9.30
CA ASP A 54 -5.46 -10.40 -7.94
C ASP A 54 -4.34 -10.58 -6.90
N ARG A 55 -3.18 -9.99 -7.17
CA ARG A 55 -2.00 -10.12 -6.32
C ARG A 55 -1.90 -8.96 -5.36
N GLN A 56 -1.78 -9.28 -4.08
CA GLN A 56 -1.53 -8.31 -3.02
C GLN A 56 -0.03 -8.16 -2.75
N PHE A 57 0.40 -6.92 -2.59
CA PHE A 57 1.74 -6.58 -2.12
C PHE A 57 1.67 -5.37 -1.19
N LYS A 58 2.66 -5.24 -0.31
CA LYS A 58 2.72 -4.15 0.67
C LYS A 58 3.90 -3.24 0.42
N GLU A 59 3.67 -1.95 0.51
CA GLU A 59 4.71 -0.94 0.56
C GLU A 59 4.77 -0.31 1.96
N ARG A 60 5.98 -0.12 2.48
CA ARG A 60 6.21 0.49 3.80
C ARG A 60 6.74 1.90 3.63
N LEU A 61 5.89 2.87 3.90
CA LEU A 61 6.20 4.28 3.81
C LEU A 61 6.76 4.78 5.15
N TRP A 62 8.09 4.85 5.22
CA TRP A 62 8.80 5.31 6.41
C TRP A 62 8.68 6.82 6.58
N MET A 63 7.99 7.26 7.62
CA MET A 63 7.94 8.66 8.00
C MET A 63 9.35 9.13 8.42
N LYS A 64 9.80 10.26 7.85
CA LYS A 64 11.00 10.93 8.35
C LYS A 64 10.64 11.69 9.63
N LYS A 65 11.64 11.88 10.50
CA LYS A 65 11.47 12.62 11.76
C LYS A 65 11.01 14.07 11.58
N ASP A 66 11.29 14.67 10.42
CA ASP A 66 10.90 16.04 10.07
C ASP A 66 9.52 16.11 9.37
N GLY A 67 8.81 14.99 9.24
CA GLY A 67 7.53 14.92 8.52
C GLY A 67 7.65 15.07 6.99
N THR A 68 8.85 15.28 6.45
CA THR A 68 9.07 15.50 5.01
C THR A 68 9.86 14.35 4.40
N GLY A 69 9.29 13.67 3.42
CA GLY A 69 10.00 12.54 2.83
C GLY A 69 9.32 11.91 1.64
N TYR A 70 10.00 10.88 1.13
CA TYR A 70 9.55 9.98 0.08
C TYR A 70 8.06 9.59 0.20
N VAL A 71 7.54 9.46 1.43
CA VAL A 71 6.12 9.24 1.72
C VAL A 71 5.21 10.31 1.09
N LEU A 72 5.45 11.59 1.36
CA LEU A 72 4.64 12.69 0.82
C LEU A 72 4.79 12.81 -0.70
N ALA A 73 5.99 12.57 -1.22
CA ALA A 73 6.24 12.59 -2.66
C ALA A 73 5.47 11.46 -3.40
N LEU A 74 5.49 10.25 -2.85
CA LEU A 74 4.78 9.12 -3.42
C LEU A 74 3.26 9.28 -3.29
N LEU A 75 2.76 9.61 -2.09
CA LEU A 75 1.32 9.87 -1.91
C LEU A 75 0.86 11.03 -2.80
N GLY A 76 1.66 12.08 -2.95
CA GLY A 76 1.37 13.20 -3.85
C GLY A 76 1.30 12.77 -5.32
N SER A 77 2.22 11.89 -5.75
CA SER A 77 2.20 11.33 -7.11
C SER A 77 0.95 10.48 -7.36
N ILE A 78 0.52 9.69 -6.37
CA ILE A 78 -0.72 8.91 -6.42
C ILE A 78 -1.95 9.83 -6.45
N LYS A 79 -1.99 10.86 -5.60
CA LYS A 79 -3.11 11.84 -5.56
C LYS A 79 -3.24 12.57 -6.91
N LYS A 80 -2.10 12.96 -7.49
CA LYS A 80 -2.03 13.52 -8.85
C LYS A 80 -2.54 12.53 -9.91
N ALA A 81 -2.22 11.25 -9.81
CA ALA A 81 -2.74 10.23 -10.71
C ALA A 81 -4.27 10.07 -10.62
N PHE A 82 -4.87 10.39 -9.47
CA PHE A 82 -6.32 10.47 -9.30
C PHE A 82 -6.93 11.77 -9.86
N GLY A 83 -6.13 12.68 -10.40
CA GLY A 83 -6.57 14.01 -10.86
C GLY A 83 -6.77 15.02 -9.73
N ASN A 84 -6.23 14.77 -8.53
CA ASN A 84 -6.32 15.67 -7.39
C ASN A 84 -4.92 16.16 -7.00
N GLU A 85 -4.56 17.36 -7.45
CA GLU A 85 -3.28 18.01 -7.10
C GLU A 85 -3.35 18.87 -5.83
N GLY A 86 -4.46 18.79 -5.08
CA GLY A 86 -4.65 19.61 -3.87
C GLY A 86 -3.73 19.23 -2.71
N GLU A 87 -3.56 20.17 -1.78
CA GLU A 87 -2.75 20.01 -0.56
C GLU A 87 -3.18 18.82 0.30
N PHE A 88 -2.24 18.26 1.07
CA PHE A 88 -2.47 17.21 2.06
C PHE A 88 -3.06 17.79 3.35
N ASN A 89 -4.28 18.31 3.27
CA ASN A 89 -4.99 18.88 4.40
C ASN A 89 -6.03 17.87 4.93
N TYR A 90 -5.58 16.93 5.75
CA TYR A 90 -6.44 15.94 6.39
C TYR A 90 -6.49 16.17 7.90
N SER A 91 -7.68 16.08 8.48
CA SER A 91 -7.90 16.23 9.93
C SER A 91 -7.50 14.97 10.71
N SER A 92 -7.37 13.83 10.02
CA SER A 92 -6.96 12.55 10.60
C SER A 92 -6.36 11.61 9.54
N PHE A 93 -5.62 10.59 9.99
CA PHE A 93 -5.17 9.50 9.11
C PHE A 93 -6.34 8.76 8.45
N ALA A 94 -7.45 8.59 9.16
CA ALA A 94 -8.65 7.94 8.63
C ALA A 94 -9.21 8.72 7.41
N GLU A 95 -9.28 10.05 7.50
CA GLU A 95 -9.70 10.89 6.39
C GLU A 95 -8.74 10.79 5.20
N MET A 96 -7.42 10.85 5.48
CA MET A 96 -6.41 10.62 4.44
C MET A 96 -6.61 9.27 3.77
N ARG A 97 -6.75 8.19 4.55
CA ARG A 97 -6.90 6.82 4.05
C ARG A 97 -8.04 6.72 3.04
N GLU A 98 -9.25 7.18 3.38
CA GLU A 98 -10.41 7.11 2.49
C GLU A 98 -10.17 7.80 1.15
N ASP A 99 -9.31 8.83 1.14
CA ASP A 99 -8.98 9.56 -0.07
C ASP A 99 -8.08 8.79 -1.05
N PHE A 100 -7.50 7.67 -0.61
CA PHE A 100 -6.65 6.79 -1.41
C PHE A 100 -7.28 5.43 -1.72
N LEU A 101 -8.20 4.94 -0.88
CA LEU A 101 -8.76 3.59 -1.03
C LEU A 101 -9.56 3.45 -2.34
N ARG A 102 -9.41 2.29 -2.98
CA ARG A 102 -10.22 1.85 -4.14
C ARG A 102 -10.20 2.79 -5.35
N LYS A 103 -9.25 3.73 -5.42
CA LYS A 103 -9.04 4.58 -6.60
C LYS A 103 -7.98 3.93 -7.50
N PRO A 104 -8.32 3.58 -8.75
CA PRO A 104 -7.38 2.94 -9.65
C PRO A 104 -6.30 3.91 -10.15
N PHE A 105 -5.09 3.41 -10.31
CA PHE A 105 -3.97 4.10 -10.92
C PHE A 105 -3.03 3.09 -11.57
N GLN A 106 -2.14 3.60 -12.42
CA GLN A 106 -1.08 2.80 -13.02
C GLN A 106 0.23 3.04 -12.29
N VAL A 107 0.97 1.97 -12.02
CA VAL A 107 2.29 2.05 -11.39
C VAL A 107 3.30 1.21 -12.14
N LYS A 108 4.49 1.78 -12.35
CA LYS A 108 5.67 1.03 -12.75
C LYS A 108 6.50 0.71 -11.52
N ILE A 109 6.75 -0.57 -11.31
CA ILE A 109 7.46 -1.08 -10.13
C ILE A 109 8.80 -1.71 -10.51
N ASP A 110 9.73 -1.64 -9.56
CA ASP A 110 10.99 -2.38 -9.59
C ASP A 110 11.41 -2.80 -8.17
N TRP A 111 12.41 -3.67 -8.05
CA TRP A 111 12.94 -4.14 -6.77
C TRP A 111 14.35 -3.66 -6.55
N VAL A 112 14.53 -2.72 -5.62
CA VAL A 112 15.83 -2.15 -5.30
C VAL A 112 16.43 -2.90 -4.11
N THR A 113 17.63 -3.44 -4.29
CA THR A 113 18.40 -4.06 -3.21
C THR A 113 19.40 -3.07 -2.65
N THR A 114 19.26 -2.74 -1.37
CA THR A 114 20.15 -1.84 -0.64
C THR A 114 20.97 -2.63 0.36
N LYS A 115 22.28 -2.42 0.37
CA LYS A 115 23.18 -2.97 1.38
C LYS A 115 23.40 -1.94 2.49
N ASN A 116 23.16 -2.35 3.73
CA ASN A 116 23.53 -1.57 4.89
C ASN A 116 25.04 -1.74 5.14
N GLU A 117 25.81 -0.69 4.92
CA GLU A 117 27.28 -0.73 5.00
C GLU A 117 27.78 -1.07 6.41
N ALA A 118 27.10 -0.61 7.46
CA ALA A 118 27.50 -0.82 8.85
C ALA A 118 27.28 -2.25 9.35
N THR A 119 26.24 -2.93 8.85
CA THR A 119 25.86 -4.28 9.29
C THR A 119 26.11 -5.36 8.24
N GLY A 120 26.43 -4.97 7.00
CA GLY A 120 26.56 -5.84 5.85
C GLY A 120 25.24 -6.44 5.34
N LYS A 121 24.09 -6.12 5.97
CA LYS A 121 22.78 -6.71 5.62
C LYS A 121 22.21 -6.11 4.35
N GLU A 122 21.69 -6.96 3.49
CA GLU A 122 21.00 -6.56 2.26
C GLU A 122 19.49 -6.60 2.44
N TYR A 123 18.81 -5.61 1.87
CA TYR A 123 17.36 -5.44 1.94
C TYR A 123 16.84 -5.15 0.55
N THR A 124 15.99 -6.02 0.02
CA THR A 124 15.27 -5.77 -1.23
C THR A 124 13.90 -5.18 -0.91
N ASN A 125 13.66 -3.95 -1.36
CA ASN A 125 12.39 -3.25 -1.20
C ASN A 125 11.73 -3.02 -2.55
N LEU A 126 10.41 -2.94 -2.53
CA LEU A 126 9.64 -2.51 -3.67
C LEU A 126 9.90 -1.01 -3.88
N ASN A 127 9.99 -0.60 -5.14
CA ASN A 127 10.22 0.78 -5.51
C ASN A 127 9.22 1.18 -6.61
N PHE A 128 8.58 2.33 -6.42
CA PHE A 128 7.64 2.89 -7.37
C PHE A 128 8.43 3.84 -8.27
N LEU A 129 8.69 3.40 -9.51
CA LEU A 129 9.46 4.19 -10.48
C LEU A 129 8.62 5.32 -11.08
N GLU A 130 7.38 5.00 -11.45
CA GLU A 130 6.45 5.92 -12.11
C GLU A 130 5.03 5.65 -11.61
N VAL A 131 4.28 6.71 -11.36
CA VAL A 131 2.87 6.66 -10.96
C VAL A 131 2.09 7.52 -11.95
N ASN A 132 1.17 6.90 -12.67
CA ASN A 132 0.44 7.51 -13.77
C ASN A 132 -1.08 7.38 -13.55
N PRO A 133 -1.89 8.32 -14.09
CA PRO A 133 -3.34 8.14 -14.16
C PRO A 133 -3.70 6.83 -14.87
N THR A 134 -4.74 6.15 -14.39
CA THR A 134 -5.29 5.00 -15.11
C THR A 134 -6.05 5.46 -16.36
N ALA A 135 -5.99 4.68 -17.44
CA ALA A 135 -6.90 4.83 -18.57
C ALA A 135 -8.27 4.15 -18.32
N LEU A 136 -8.42 3.44 -17.20
CA LEU A 136 -9.54 2.57 -16.85
C LEU A 136 -10.15 3.02 -15.50
N PRO A 137 -10.86 4.16 -15.44
CA PRO A 137 -11.29 4.76 -14.18
C PRO A 137 -12.35 3.93 -13.43
N ALA A 138 -13.13 3.10 -14.13
CA ALA A 138 -14.07 2.18 -13.49
C ALA A 138 -13.30 1.03 -12.84
N LEU A 139 -13.47 0.84 -11.52
CA LEU A 139 -12.92 -0.31 -10.79
C LEU A 139 -13.94 -1.46 -10.77
N ASN A 140 -13.78 -2.43 -11.68
CA ASN A 140 -14.66 -3.60 -11.78
C ASN A 140 -14.02 -4.86 -11.16
N HIS A 141 -13.06 -4.66 -10.26
CA HIS A 141 -12.35 -5.74 -9.58
C HIS A 141 -13.32 -6.64 -8.81
N GLN A 142 -13.17 -7.95 -8.97
CA GLN A 142 -13.96 -8.95 -8.24
C GLN A 142 -13.33 -9.25 -6.89
N PHE A 143 -13.88 -8.70 -5.81
CA PHE A 143 -13.32 -8.83 -4.46
C PHE A 143 -13.59 -10.21 -3.86
N THR A 144 -12.54 -10.82 -3.30
CA THR A 144 -12.68 -11.97 -2.41
C THR A 144 -13.04 -11.54 -0.99
N ALA A 145 -13.57 -12.46 -0.18
CA ALA A 145 -13.93 -12.20 1.23
C ALA A 145 -12.76 -11.67 2.09
N LYS A 146 -11.50 -11.96 1.70
CA LYS A 146 -10.30 -11.49 2.40
C LYS A 146 -9.88 -10.07 2.02
N GLN A 147 -10.42 -9.54 0.94
CA GLN A 147 -10.07 -8.22 0.40
C GLN A 147 -11.14 -7.17 0.70
N GLN A 148 -12.29 -7.58 1.22
CA GLN A 148 -13.30 -6.64 1.70
C GLN A 148 -12.75 -5.86 2.91
N PRO A 149 -13.02 -4.55 3.02
CA PRO A 149 -12.74 -3.83 4.25
C PRO A 149 -13.43 -4.56 5.40
N HIS A 150 -12.74 -4.81 6.51
CA HIS A 150 -13.43 -5.17 7.73
C HIS A 150 -14.28 -3.95 8.12
N GLU A 151 -15.57 -3.98 7.80
CA GLU A 151 -16.51 -3.13 8.51
C GLU A 151 -16.37 -3.48 10.01
N PRO A 152 -16.32 -2.48 10.90
CA PRO A 152 -16.46 -2.79 12.32
C PRO A 152 -17.78 -3.54 12.49
N LEU A 153 -17.72 -4.76 13.04
CA LEU A 153 -18.92 -5.52 13.40
C LEU A 153 -19.74 -4.62 14.33
N ASN A 154 -20.83 -4.07 13.83
CA ASN A 154 -21.79 -3.33 14.63
C ASN A 154 -22.62 -4.37 15.37
N ILE A 155 -22.03 -5.00 16.39
CA ILE A 155 -22.75 -5.90 17.30
C ILE A 155 -23.71 -5.02 18.08
N THR A 156 -24.99 -5.11 17.74
CA THR A 156 -26.03 -4.47 18.55
C THR A 156 -26.37 -5.39 19.72
N ASP A 157 -26.87 -4.84 20.83
CA ASP A 157 -27.24 -5.64 22.01
C ASP A 157 -28.23 -6.78 21.70
N ASN A 158 -28.91 -6.72 20.54
CA ASN A 158 -29.82 -7.77 20.05
C ASN A 158 -29.11 -9.00 19.45
N ASP A 159 -27.79 -8.94 19.21
CA ASP A 159 -26.99 -10.02 18.61
C ASP A 159 -26.35 -10.96 19.67
N LEU A 160 -26.58 -10.70 20.96
CA LEU A 160 -26.15 -11.56 22.06
C LEU A 160 -27.27 -12.51 22.47
N PRO A 161 -27.09 -13.85 22.38
CA PRO A 161 -28.07 -14.79 22.93
C PRO A 161 -28.09 -14.67 24.46
N PHE A 162 -29.29 -14.49 25.01
CA PHE A 162 -29.56 -14.45 26.46
C PHE A 162 -29.14 -15.74 27.18
#